data_AF-A0A2V7YCW3-F1
#
_entry.id   AF-A0A2V7YCW3-F1
#
_cell.length_a   1.000
_cell.length_b   1.000
_cell.length_c   1.000
_cell.angle_alpha   90.00
_cell.angle_beta   90.00
_cell.angle_gamma   90.00
#
_symmetry.space_group_name_H-M   'P 1'
#
loop_
_entity.id
_entity.type
_entity.pdbx_description
1 polymer ?
#
loop_
_entity_poly.entity_id
_entity_poly.type
_entity_poly.pdbx_seq_one_letter_code
_entity_poly.pdbx_strand_id
1 'polypeptide(L)' 'MEIPSKVSVFNKTLEFKGKAGTLIAINDLGFYEIVMEVQQRNHTVLFPINETTVIFNEAMPVTPADFEIER' A
#
# COMPACT_ATOMS: atom_id res chain seq x y z
N MET A 1 -10.48 -2.01 -3.47
CA MET A 1 -9.01 -2.06 -3.42
C MET A 1 -8.65 -3.50 -3.70
N GLU A 2 -7.94 -3.75 -4.80
CA GLU A 2 -7.55 -5.12 -5.15
C GLU A 2 -6.37 -5.54 -4.26
N ILE A 3 -6.33 -6.82 -3.91
CA ILE A 3 -5.24 -7.46 -3.19
C ILE A 3 -5.10 -8.84 -3.84
N PRO A 4 -3.88 -9.23 -4.29
CA PRO A 4 -2.60 -8.58 -4.04
C PRO A 4 -2.33 -7.34 -4.92
N SER A 5 -1.53 -6.39 -4.42
CA SER A 5 -1.14 -5.18 -5.18
C SER A 5 0.28 -4.71 -4.89
N LYS A 6 0.91 -4.10 -5.90
CA LYS A 6 2.23 -3.46 -5.77
C LYS A 6 2.09 -2.14 -5.02
N VAL A 7 2.90 -1.98 -3.98
CA VAL A 7 2.85 -0.81 -3.10
C VAL A 7 4.24 -0.28 -2.76
N SER A 8 4.30 1.01 -2.43
CA SER A 8 5.42 1.62 -1.73
C SER A 8 5.06 1.82 -0.26
N VAL A 9 5.92 1.34 0.64
CA VAL A 9 5.67 1.33 2.08
C VAL A 9 6.52 2.38 2.78
N PHE A 10 5.87 3.19 3.60
CA PHE A 10 6.49 4.15 4.50
C PHE A 10 6.09 3.81 5.93
N ASN A 11 7.05 3.49 6.79
CA ASN A 11 6.82 3.24 8.20
C ASN A 11 7.88 3.97 9.02
N LYS A 12 7.42 4.78 9.97
CA LYS A 12 8.31 5.64 10.78
C LYS A 12 9.16 4.82 11.75
N THR A 13 8.56 3.83 12.39
CA THR A 13 9.16 3.04 13.48
C THR A 13 10.30 2.15 13.01
N LEU A 14 10.16 1.56 11.82
CA LEU A 14 11.17 0.70 11.19
C LEU A 14 12.05 1.46 10.17
N GLU A 15 11.87 2.78 10.06
CA GLU A 15 12.57 3.65 9.11
C GLU A 15 12.47 3.20 7.63
N PHE A 16 11.37 2.55 7.27
CA PHE A 16 11.08 2.22 5.87
C PHE A 16 10.63 3.49 5.14
N LYS A 17 11.40 3.90 4.12
CA LYS A 17 11.15 5.12 3.32
C LYS A 17 10.89 4.76 1.87
N GLY A 18 9.66 4.34 1.56
CA GLY A 18 9.20 4.10 0.20
C GLY A 18 9.72 2.81 -0.43
N LYS A 19 10.01 1.79 0.39
CA LYS A 19 10.42 0.49 -0.17
C LYS A 19 9.25 -0.18 -0.87
N ALA A 20 9.54 -0.80 -2.01
CA ALA A 20 8.58 -1.57 -2.76
C ALA A 20 8.21 -2.87 -2.01
N GLY A 21 6.95 -3.25 -2.11
CA GLY A 21 6.43 -4.51 -1.61
C GLY A 21 5.14 -4.90 -2.35
N THR A 22 4.61 -6.07 -1.98
CA THR A 22 3.29 -6.52 -2.43
C THR A 22 2.39 -6.65 -1.22
N LEU A 23 1.34 -5.82 -1.16
CA LEU A 23 0.29 -5.97 -0.16
C LEU A 23 -0.49 -7.25 -0.48
N ILE A 24 -0.59 -8.17 0.47
CA ILE A 24 -1.27 -9.47 0.28
C ILE A 24 -2.48 -9.66 1.21
N ALA A 25 -2.57 -8.90 2.29
CA ALA A 25 -3.74 -8.86 3.16
C ALA A 25 -3.75 -7.61 4.05
N ILE A 26 -4.93 -7.28 4.55
CA ILE A 26 -5.15 -6.38 5.70
C ILE A 26 -5.91 -7.23 6.70
N ASN A 27 -5.36 -7.43 7.90
CA ASN A 27 -5.99 -8.29 8.89
C ASN A 27 -6.76 -7.51 9.95
N ASP A 28 -7.68 -8.21 10.63
CA ASP A 28 -8.57 -7.63 11.65
C ASP A 28 -7.83 -7.16 12.92
N LEU A 29 -6.55 -7.49 13.05
CA LEU A 29 -5.67 -7.04 14.13
C LEU A 29 -5.03 -5.67 13.83
N GLY A 30 -5.30 -5.08 12.66
CA GLY A 30 -4.81 -3.75 12.30
C GLY A 30 -3.42 -3.74 11.69
N PHE A 31 -3.06 -4.78 10.93
CA PHE A 31 -1.79 -4.86 10.21
C PHE A 31 -1.99 -5.01 8.70
N TYR A 32 -1.09 -4.37 7.95
CA TYR A 32 -0.81 -4.72 6.57
C TYR A 32 0.12 -5.92 6.52
N GLU A 33 -0.23 -6.94 5.75
CA GLU A 33 0.67 -8.06 5.43
C GLU A 33 1.30 -7.79 4.07
N ILE A 34 2.61 -7.50 4.07
CA ILE A 34 3.33 -7.09 2.88
C ILE A 34 4.49 -8.04 2.63
N VAL A 35 4.52 -8.65 1.44
CA VAL A 35 5.68 -9.41 0.97
C VAL A 35 6.71 -8.44 0.43
N MET A 36 7.92 -8.46 0.99
CA MET A 36 9.02 -7.61 0.53
C MET A 36 10.38 -8.25 0.77
N GLU A 37 11.40 -7.76 0.06
CA GLU A 37 12.76 -8.24 0.22
C GLU A 37 13.41 -7.63 1.48
N VAL A 38 13.86 -8.51 2.36
CA VAL A 38 14.69 -8.19 3.53
C VAL A 38 15.89 -9.13 3.48
N GLN A 39 17.11 -8.59 3.49
CA GLN A 39 18.35 -9.37 3.43
C GLN A 39 18.36 -10.41 2.28
N GLN A 40 17.98 -10.00 1.07
CA GLN A 40 17.97 -10.83 -0.15
C GLN A 40 16.97 -12.02 -0.11
N ARG A 41 15.98 -11.97 0.79
CA ARG A 41 14.91 -12.97 0.86
C ARG A 41 13.56 -12.28 0.95
N ASN A 42 12.53 -12.93 0.43
CA ASN A 42 11.16 -12.45 0.55
C ASN A 42 10.59 -12.85 1.90
N HIS A 43 10.06 -11.88 2.62
CA HIS A 43 9.40 -12.06 3.90
C HIS A 43 8.02 -11.42 3.87
N THR A 44 7.04 -12.06 4.51
CA THR A 44 5.81 -11.40 4.91
C THR A 44 6.11 -10.57 6.15
N VAL A 45 6.02 -9.25 6.02
CA VAL A 45 6.23 -8.29 7.11
C VAL A 45 4.89 -7.73 7.54
N LEU A 46 4.67 -7.68 8.85
CA LEU A 46 3.49 -7.09 9.45
C LEU A 46 3.77 -5.62 9.77
N PHE A 47 3.09 -4.72 9.08
CA PHE A 47 3.19 -3.29 9.33
C PHE A 47 1.93 -2.78 10.03
N PRO A 48 2.03 -2.14 11.21
CA PRO A 48 0.86 -1.64 11.91
C PRO A 48 0.26 -0.45 11.16
N ILE A 49 -1.06 -0.45 10.97
CA ILE A 49 -1.75 0.54 10.13
C ILE A 49 -1.57 1.97 10.65
N ASN A 50 -1.57 2.15 11.98
CA ASN A 50 -1.48 3.46 12.64
C ASN A 50 -0.14 4.19 12.43
N GLU A 51 0.91 3.49 12.00
CA GLU A 51 2.25 4.04 11.79
C GLU A 51 2.76 3.83 10.36
N THR A 52 1.90 3.32 9.47
CA THR A 52 2.28 2.91 8.12
C THR A 52 1.42 3.59 7.07
N THR A 53 2.09 4.28 6.16
CA THR A 53 1.48 4.75 4.91
C THR A 53 1.82 3.78 3.80
N VAL A 54 0.80 3.34 3.07
CA VAL A 54 0.90 2.48 1.90
C VAL A 54 0.43 3.26 0.69
N ILE A 55 1.27 3.38 -0.34
CA ILE A 55 0.94 3.99 -1.63
C ILE A 55 0.80 2.89 -2.66
N PHE A 56 -0.36 2.79 -3.31
CA PHE A 56 -0.56 1.88 -4.43
C PHE A 56 0.17 2.42 -5.65
N ASN A 57 0.94 1.56 -6.31
CA ASN A 57 1.77 1.97 -7.44
C ASN A 57 0.98 1.98 -8.76
N GLU A 58 -0.25 1.50 -8.76
CA GLU A 58 -1.14 1.54 -9.90
C GLU A 58 -1.79 2.93 -10.01
N ALA A 59 -1.86 3.44 -11.24
CA ALA A 59 -2.50 4.71 -11.51
C ALA A 59 -4.00 4.63 -11.20
N MET A 60 -4.51 5.58 -10.44
CA MET A 60 -5.95 5.74 -10.27
C MET A 60 -6.58 6.10 -11.64
N PRO A 61 -7.70 5.48 -12.02
CA PRO A 61 -8.40 5.86 -13.24
C PRO A 61 -8.79 7.35 -13.17
N VAL A 62 -8.56 8.07 -14.27
CA VAL A 62 -8.92 9.49 -14.39
C VAL A 62 -10.44 9.58 -14.37
N THR A 63 -10.99 10.32 -13.42
CA THR A 63 -12.44 10.63 -13.41
C THR A 63 -12.68 11.75 -14.42
N PRO A 64 -13.49 11.56 -15.47
CA PRO A 64 -13.82 12.63 -16.41
C PRO A 64 -14.55 13.75 -15.66
N ALA A 65 -14.17 15.01 -15.91
CA ALA A 65 -14.72 16.19 -15.24
C ALA A 65 -16.03 16.69 -15.89
N ASP A 66 -16.70 15.86 -16.70
CA ASP A 66 -17.85 16.28 -17.49
C ASP A 66 -19.13 16.18 -16.65
N PHE A 67 -19.28 17.12 -15.72
CA PHE A 67 -20.60 17.48 -15.20
C PHE A 67 -21.11 18.67 -16.03
N GLU A 68 -21.89 18.39 -17.08
CA GLU A 68 -22.76 19.40 -17.67
C GLU A 68 -23.92 19.66 -16.69
N ILE A 69 -23.81 20.74 -15.92
CA ILE A 69 -24.95 21.28 -15.17
C ILE A 69 -25.81 22.04 -16.18
N GLU A 70 -26.86 21.40 -16.69
CA GLU A 70 -27.90 22.08 -17.45
C GLU A 70 -28.54 23.17 -16.57
N ARG A 71 -28.56 24.41 -17.07
CA ARG A 71 -29.15 25.59 -16.42
C ARG A 71 -30.48 25.94 -17.07
#